data_AF-A0A9X9SPE1-F1
#
_entry.id   AF-A0A9X9SPE1-F1
#
_cell.length_a   1.000
_cell.length_b   1.000
_cell.length_c   1.000
_cell.angle_alpha   90.00
_cell.angle_beta   90.00
_cell.angle_gamma   90.00
#
_symmetry.space_group_name_H-M   'P 1'
#
loop_
_entity.id
_entity.type
_entity.pdbx_description
1 polymer ?
#
loop_
_entity_poly.entity_id
_entity_poly.type
_entity_poly.pdbx_seq_one_letter_code
_entity_poly.pdbx_strand_id
1 'polypeptide(L)'
;MSTFIVYIQVIDQAVATLVKARQALNGKVTNLTALSNEILEEANVIASQSFTNANPLNRETYQNQLAVAKALLQKAKVSQEEVEQALAALLTAKEHVLGHQTDYTALRQMVTKASVLKQTAAKYQMASQSSKEAYDNLLTAAQNLLETQGATQAEVDALLAQIKAAEKALDGQGNLSSQENTHSPQEQLLPEESQEAPPHSMLLGQKDLRESEVAQKRAQRVFALLNEPQTPLARAVANSNKKLEHLPQTGDKSPQLLLISLGFASLLMVIPLAYIRSKN
;
A
#
# COMPACT_ATOMS: atom_id res chain seq x y z
N MET A 1 -27.91 -81.38 21.95
CA MET A 1 -28.80 -80.42 21.26
C MET A 1 -28.69 -78.99 21.80
N SER A 2 -28.50 -78.77 23.11
CA SER A 2 -28.52 -77.41 23.72
C SER A 2 -27.42 -76.44 23.22
N THR A 3 -26.17 -76.89 23.05
CA THR A 3 -25.04 -76.01 22.69
C THR A 3 -25.08 -75.51 21.24
N PHE A 4 -25.66 -76.30 20.33
CA PHE A 4 -25.72 -75.97 18.90
C PHE A 4 -26.74 -74.85 18.61
N ILE A 5 -27.85 -74.84 19.35
CA ILE A 5 -28.89 -73.80 19.25
C ILE A 5 -28.36 -72.45 19.78
N VAL A 6 -27.61 -72.47 20.88
CA VAL A 6 -26.98 -71.25 21.44
C VAL A 6 -25.99 -70.64 20.45
N TYR A 7 -25.22 -71.45 19.73
CA TYR A 7 -24.23 -70.97 18.75
C TYR A 7 -24.90 -70.26 17.56
N ILE A 8 -25.98 -70.83 17.03
CA ILE A 8 -26.74 -70.22 15.93
C ILE A 8 -27.32 -68.87 16.37
N GLN A 9 -27.86 -68.79 17.59
CA GLN A 9 -28.47 -67.56 18.09
C GLN A 9 -27.46 -66.42 18.31
N VAL A 10 -26.24 -66.74 18.75
CA VAL A 10 -25.16 -65.75 18.89
C VAL A 10 -24.69 -65.26 17.52
N ILE A 11 -24.61 -66.14 16.52
CA ILE A 11 -24.25 -65.77 15.15
C ILE A 11 -25.31 -64.83 14.55
N ASP A 12 -26.59 -65.16 14.70
CA ASP A 12 -27.69 -64.32 14.19
C ASP A 12 -27.71 -62.94 14.84
N GLN A 13 -27.42 -62.84 16.14
CA GLN A 13 -27.28 -61.56 16.83
C GLN A 13 -26.07 -60.75 16.34
N ALA A 14 -24.93 -61.41 16.13
CA ALA A 14 -23.73 -60.75 15.61
C ALA A 14 -23.96 -60.22 14.19
N VAL A 15 -24.61 -61.00 13.33
CA VAL A 15 -24.98 -60.61 11.96
C VAL A 15 -25.97 -59.44 11.98
N ALA A 16 -27.01 -59.50 12.81
CA ALA A 16 -27.97 -58.41 12.95
C ALA A 16 -27.32 -57.10 13.44
N THR A 17 -26.35 -57.22 14.35
CA THR A 17 -25.58 -56.07 14.86
C THR A 17 -24.67 -55.48 13.79
N LEU A 18 -23.98 -56.32 13.02
CA LEU A 18 -23.15 -55.89 11.88
C LEU A 18 -23.97 -55.23 10.78
N VAL A 19 -25.15 -55.76 10.45
CA VAL A 19 -26.05 -55.18 9.46
C VAL A 19 -26.57 -53.82 9.92
N LYS A 20 -26.96 -53.69 11.19
CA LYS A 20 -27.34 -52.39 11.78
C LYS A 20 -26.18 -51.39 11.77
N ALA A 21 -24.97 -51.81 12.12
CA ALA A 21 -23.79 -50.96 12.05
C ALA A 21 -23.46 -50.52 10.60
N ARG A 22 -23.63 -51.43 9.63
CA ARG A 22 -23.46 -51.14 8.20
C ARG A 22 -24.53 -50.19 7.66
N GLN A 23 -25.77 -50.32 8.10
CA GLN A 23 -26.87 -49.44 7.69
C GLN A 23 -26.79 -48.08 8.40
N ALA A 24 -26.25 -48.03 9.61
CA ALA A 24 -25.96 -46.81 10.35
C ALA A 24 -24.75 -46.03 9.76
N LEU A 25 -23.86 -46.71 9.02
CA LEU A 25 -22.92 -46.07 8.09
C LEU A 25 -23.69 -45.55 6.87
N ASN A 26 -24.53 -44.54 7.12
CA ASN A 26 -25.37 -43.85 6.14
C ASN A 26 -24.58 -42.90 5.22
N GLY A 27 -23.28 -43.18 5.00
CA GLY A 27 -22.28 -42.29 4.44
C GLY A 27 -22.82 -41.42 3.33
N LYS A 28 -23.35 -40.25 3.70
CA LYS A 28 -23.71 -39.22 2.73
C LYS A 28 -22.42 -38.89 2.03
N VAL A 29 -22.42 -38.94 0.71
CA VAL A 29 -21.28 -38.52 -0.09
C VAL A 29 -21.00 -37.06 0.30
N THR A 30 -19.77 -36.78 0.73
CA THR A 30 -19.32 -35.43 1.06
C THR A 30 -19.47 -34.55 -0.19
N ASN A 31 -20.08 -33.36 -0.04
CA ASN A 31 -20.26 -32.45 -1.15
C ASN A 31 -19.02 -31.57 -1.33
N LEU A 32 -18.29 -31.79 -2.43
CA LEU A 32 -17.07 -31.04 -2.78
C LEU A 32 -17.31 -29.94 -3.82
N THR A 33 -18.53 -29.81 -4.36
CA THR A 33 -18.80 -28.97 -5.55
C THR A 33 -18.43 -27.51 -5.32
N ALA A 34 -18.83 -26.93 -4.18
CA ALA A 34 -18.53 -25.54 -3.89
C ALA A 34 -17.01 -25.27 -3.74
N LEU A 35 -16.30 -26.17 -3.06
CA LEU A 35 -14.84 -26.08 -2.90
C LEU A 35 -14.12 -26.22 -4.24
N SER A 36 -14.54 -27.19 -5.07
CA SER A 36 -13.98 -27.38 -6.42
C SER A 36 -14.22 -26.17 -7.32
N ASN A 37 -15.42 -25.59 -7.31
CA ASN A 37 -15.73 -24.39 -8.08
C ASN A 37 -14.87 -23.20 -7.65
N GLU A 38 -14.65 -23.03 -6.34
CA GLU A 38 -13.82 -21.95 -5.83
C GLU A 38 -12.33 -22.13 -6.19
N ILE A 39 -11.83 -23.37 -6.21
CA ILE A 39 -10.46 -23.67 -6.69
C ILE A 39 -10.29 -23.30 -8.16
N LEU A 40 -11.34 -23.44 -9.01
CA LEU A 40 -11.26 -23.07 -10.43
C LEU A 40 -11.08 -21.55 -10.63
N GLU A 41 -11.47 -20.73 -9.66
CA GLU A 41 -11.26 -19.27 -9.69
C GLU A 41 -9.80 -18.85 -9.44
N GLU A 42 -8.92 -19.77 -9.04
CA GLU A 42 -7.50 -19.51 -8.76
C GLU A 42 -6.83 -18.68 -9.86
N ALA A 43 -6.99 -19.09 -11.12
CA ALA A 43 -6.35 -18.41 -12.24
C ALA A 43 -6.85 -16.96 -12.38
N ASN A 44 -8.15 -16.73 -12.19
CA ASN A 44 -8.75 -15.39 -12.26
C ASN A 44 -8.26 -14.51 -11.11
N VAL A 45 -8.21 -15.05 -9.88
CA VAL A 45 -7.76 -14.32 -8.70
C VAL A 45 -6.28 -13.97 -8.82
N ILE A 46 -5.42 -14.94 -9.14
CA ILE A 46 -3.96 -14.72 -9.24
C ILE A 46 -3.60 -13.75 -10.38
N ALA A 47 -4.34 -13.79 -11.50
CA ALA A 47 -4.14 -12.85 -12.60
C ALA A 47 -4.68 -11.44 -12.32
N SER A 48 -5.47 -11.25 -11.26
CA SER A 48 -6.08 -9.97 -10.96
C SER A 48 -5.06 -8.94 -10.47
N GLN A 49 -5.31 -7.67 -10.82
CA GLN A 49 -4.52 -6.57 -10.31
C GLN A 49 -4.59 -6.45 -8.77
N SER A 50 -5.77 -6.74 -8.21
CA SER A 50 -5.95 -6.74 -6.75
C SER A 50 -5.05 -7.73 -6.05
N PHE A 51 -4.87 -8.93 -6.61
CA PHE A 51 -3.96 -9.92 -6.05
C PHE A 51 -2.50 -9.46 -6.10
N THR A 52 -2.07 -8.84 -7.20
CA THR A 52 -0.71 -8.30 -7.33
C THR A 52 -0.46 -7.13 -6.36
N ASN A 53 -1.46 -6.30 -6.12
CA ASN A 53 -1.39 -5.17 -5.19
C ASN A 53 -1.57 -5.57 -3.72
N ALA A 54 -2.12 -6.75 -3.44
CA ALA A 54 -2.34 -7.22 -2.09
C ALA A 54 -1.00 -7.41 -1.35
N ASN A 55 -1.03 -7.23 -0.02
CA ASN A 55 0.12 -7.47 0.84
C ASN A 55 0.69 -8.90 0.60
N PRO A 56 2.02 -9.09 0.55
CA PRO A 56 2.66 -10.40 0.44
C PRO A 56 2.08 -11.47 1.38
N LEU A 57 1.79 -11.13 2.64
CA LEU A 57 1.21 -12.04 3.62
C LEU A 57 -0.20 -12.50 3.22
N ASN A 58 -1.03 -11.60 2.68
CA ASN A 58 -2.38 -11.96 2.23
C ASN A 58 -2.32 -12.87 1.00
N ARG A 59 -1.40 -12.58 0.06
CA ARG A 59 -1.16 -13.40 -1.13
C ARG A 59 -0.70 -14.81 -0.75
N GLU A 60 0.24 -14.91 0.18
CA GLU A 60 0.72 -16.18 0.73
C GLU A 60 -0.41 -16.93 1.43
N THR A 61 -1.21 -16.24 2.26
CA THR A 61 -2.36 -16.83 2.95
C THR A 61 -3.34 -17.44 1.96
N TYR A 62 -3.69 -16.73 0.89
CA TYR A 62 -4.58 -17.24 -0.16
C TYR A 62 -4.00 -18.49 -0.86
N GLN A 63 -2.72 -18.46 -1.26
CA GLN A 63 -2.06 -19.61 -1.88
C GLN A 63 -2.00 -20.83 -0.95
N ASN A 64 -1.75 -20.61 0.34
CA ASN A 64 -1.74 -21.67 1.35
C ASN A 64 -3.13 -22.29 1.52
N GLN A 65 -4.20 -21.48 1.58
CA GLN A 65 -5.57 -22.01 1.67
C GLN A 65 -6.00 -22.75 0.39
N LEU A 66 -5.56 -22.28 -0.80
CA LEU A 66 -5.74 -23.03 -2.05
C LEU A 66 -5.05 -24.40 -2.00
N ALA A 67 -3.84 -24.47 -1.47
CA ALA A 67 -3.11 -25.73 -1.32
C ALA A 67 -3.83 -26.69 -0.35
N VAL A 68 -4.34 -26.19 0.78
CA VAL A 68 -5.17 -26.96 1.72
C VAL A 68 -6.44 -27.48 1.04
N ALA A 69 -7.16 -26.62 0.33
CA ALA A 69 -8.37 -26.99 -0.40
C ALA A 69 -8.11 -28.08 -1.46
N LYS A 70 -7.04 -27.95 -2.26
CA LYS A 70 -6.61 -28.96 -3.23
C LYS A 70 -6.22 -30.28 -2.58
N ALA A 71 -5.54 -30.23 -1.42
CA ALA A 71 -5.18 -31.43 -0.67
C ALA A 71 -6.41 -32.18 -0.15
N LEU A 72 -7.46 -31.45 0.26
CA LEU A 72 -8.72 -32.07 0.70
C LEU A 72 -9.43 -32.81 -0.44
N LEU A 73 -9.37 -32.31 -1.68
CA LEU A 73 -9.92 -33.02 -2.84
C LEU A 73 -9.23 -34.36 -3.12
N GLN A 74 -7.98 -34.52 -2.71
CA GLN A 74 -7.19 -35.74 -2.89
C GLN A 74 -7.26 -36.71 -1.69
N LYS A 75 -7.89 -36.27 -0.58
CA LYS A 75 -7.95 -37.05 0.65
C LYS A 75 -9.00 -38.16 0.53
N ALA A 76 -8.60 -39.40 0.80
CA ALA A 76 -9.45 -40.60 0.63
C ALA A 76 -10.75 -40.59 1.47
N LYS A 77 -10.75 -39.88 2.61
CA LYS A 77 -11.93 -39.65 3.45
C LYS A 77 -11.87 -38.24 3.99
N VAL A 78 -12.91 -37.46 3.71
CA VAL A 78 -13.06 -36.09 4.22
C VAL A 78 -14.49 -35.89 4.69
N SER A 79 -14.64 -35.26 5.84
CA SER A 79 -15.94 -34.91 6.40
C SER A 79 -16.51 -33.65 5.76
N GLN A 80 -17.82 -33.46 5.83
CA GLN A 80 -18.48 -32.26 5.34
C GLN A 80 -17.99 -31.00 6.08
N GLU A 81 -17.78 -31.12 7.39
CA GLU A 81 -17.23 -30.06 8.25
C GLU A 81 -15.85 -29.60 7.76
N GLU A 82 -14.93 -30.53 7.47
CA GLU A 82 -13.59 -30.20 6.94
C GLU A 82 -13.66 -29.43 5.61
N VAL A 83 -14.60 -29.80 4.74
CA VAL A 83 -14.80 -29.14 3.44
C VAL A 83 -15.35 -27.73 3.63
N GLU A 84 -16.33 -27.55 4.51
CA GLU A 84 -16.93 -26.25 4.81
C GLU A 84 -15.92 -25.31 5.48
N GLN A 85 -15.11 -25.81 6.40
CA GLN A 85 -14.03 -25.04 7.03
C GLN A 85 -12.98 -24.59 6.01
N ALA A 86 -12.56 -25.47 5.10
CA ALA A 86 -11.61 -25.11 4.07
C ALA A 86 -12.18 -24.12 3.05
N LEU A 87 -13.45 -24.29 2.67
CA LEU A 87 -14.15 -23.34 1.80
C LEU A 87 -14.22 -21.95 2.46
N ALA A 88 -14.62 -21.89 3.73
CA ALA A 88 -14.71 -20.63 4.47
C ALA A 88 -13.33 -19.95 4.61
N ALA A 89 -12.28 -20.72 4.90
CA ALA A 89 -10.92 -20.21 4.99
C ALA A 89 -10.42 -19.68 3.63
N LEU A 90 -10.70 -20.39 2.54
CA LEU A 90 -10.33 -19.97 1.19
C LEU A 90 -11.05 -18.69 0.76
N LEU A 91 -12.37 -18.58 1.03
CA LEU A 91 -13.15 -17.39 0.72
C LEU A 91 -12.68 -16.17 1.54
N THR A 92 -12.40 -16.36 2.83
CA THR A 92 -11.84 -15.29 3.68
C THR A 92 -10.49 -14.81 3.13
N ALA A 93 -9.60 -15.73 2.77
CA ALA A 93 -8.31 -15.38 2.19
C ALA A 93 -8.45 -14.69 0.83
N LYS A 94 -9.44 -15.08 0.01
CA LYS A 94 -9.76 -14.44 -1.27
C LYS A 94 -10.21 -12.99 -1.07
N GLU A 95 -11.07 -12.72 -0.10
CA GLU A 95 -11.49 -11.35 0.22
C GLU A 95 -10.31 -10.46 0.59
N HIS A 96 -9.31 -11.00 1.30
CA HIS A 96 -8.10 -10.25 1.68
C HIS A 96 -7.15 -9.92 0.52
N VAL A 97 -7.28 -10.59 -0.63
CA VAL A 97 -6.50 -10.30 -1.84
C VAL A 97 -7.30 -9.60 -2.93
N LEU A 98 -8.63 -9.51 -2.79
CA LEU A 98 -9.50 -8.75 -3.68
C LEU A 98 -9.73 -7.32 -3.14
N GLY A 99 -10.11 -6.40 -4.03
CA GLY A 99 -10.48 -5.02 -3.66
C GLY A 99 -9.31 -4.03 -3.54
N HIS A 100 -8.05 -4.48 -3.64
CA HIS A 100 -6.88 -3.61 -3.67
C HIS A 100 -6.70 -2.97 -5.05
N GLN A 101 -7.35 -1.84 -5.30
CA GLN A 101 -7.08 -1.04 -6.50
C GLN A 101 -5.75 -0.28 -6.36
N THR A 102 -5.11 0.00 -7.49
CA THR A 102 -3.89 0.81 -7.54
C THR A 102 -4.21 2.25 -7.13
N ASP A 103 -3.46 2.80 -6.17
CA ASP A 103 -3.62 4.17 -5.70
C ASP A 103 -2.76 5.14 -6.54
N TYR A 104 -3.45 5.93 -7.36
CA TYR A 104 -2.84 6.96 -8.21
C TYR A 104 -2.84 8.36 -7.57
N THR A 105 -3.31 8.52 -6.34
CA THR A 105 -3.55 9.84 -5.72
C THR A 105 -2.27 10.68 -5.67
N ALA A 106 -1.16 10.08 -5.20
CA ALA A 106 0.12 10.77 -5.14
C ALA A 106 0.67 11.11 -6.54
N LEU A 107 0.49 10.23 -7.53
CA LEU A 107 0.92 10.46 -8.90
C LEU A 107 0.13 11.62 -9.55
N ARG A 108 -1.21 11.65 -9.37
CA ARG A 108 -2.06 12.78 -9.83
C ARG A 108 -1.61 14.10 -9.22
N GLN A 109 -1.41 14.13 -7.89
CA GLN A 109 -0.91 15.32 -7.21
C GLN A 109 0.46 15.78 -7.74
N MET A 110 1.35 14.83 -8.04
CA MET A 110 2.66 15.13 -8.61
C MET A 110 2.54 15.79 -9.99
N VAL A 111 1.72 15.24 -10.88
CA VAL A 111 1.47 15.80 -12.22
C VAL A 111 0.84 17.21 -12.12
N THR A 112 -0.12 17.41 -11.22
CA THR A 112 -0.73 18.73 -10.97
C THR A 112 0.29 19.74 -10.43
N LYS A 113 1.17 19.35 -9.51
CA LYS A 113 2.23 20.24 -9.00
C LYS A 113 3.26 20.57 -10.08
N ALA A 114 3.59 19.59 -10.92
CA ALA A 114 4.55 19.76 -11.99
C ALA A 114 4.11 20.83 -12.99
N SER A 115 2.81 20.91 -13.33
CA SER A 115 2.32 21.95 -14.25
C SER A 115 2.55 23.37 -13.72
N VAL A 116 2.39 23.58 -12.41
CA VAL A 116 2.67 24.88 -11.74
C VAL A 116 4.17 25.14 -11.66
N LEU A 117 4.95 24.11 -11.29
CA LEU A 117 6.41 24.21 -11.20
C LEU A 117 7.02 24.62 -12.54
N LYS A 118 6.59 23.99 -13.64
CA LYS A 118 7.06 24.31 -15.00
C LYS A 118 6.82 25.76 -15.38
N GLN A 119 5.69 26.32 -14.94
CA GLN A 119 5.29 27.69 -15.26
C GLN A 119 5.94 28.75 -14.38
N THR A 120 6.35 28.42 -13.15
CA THR A 120 6.69 29.43 -12.13
C THR A 120 8.09 29.29 -11.54
N ALA A 121 8.66 28.09 -11.55
CA ALA A 121 9.90 27.84 -10.85
C ALA A 121 11.11 28.04 -11.77
N ALA A 122 12.00 28.96 -11.41
CA ALA A 122 13.27 29.17 -12.09
C ALA A 122 14.09 27.88 -12.22
N LYS A 123 13.96 26.97 -11.23
CA LYS A 123 14.58 25.64 -11.26
C LYS A 123 14.26 24.86 -12.53
N TYR A 124 13.07 25.03 -13.09
CA TYR A 124 12.67 24.40 -14.36
C TYR A 124 12.88 25.36 -15.52
N GLN A 125 12.43 26.62 -15.44
CA GLN A 125 12.52 27.55 -16.58
C GLN A 125 13.95 27.76 -17.06
N MET A 126 14.91 27.83 -16.13
CA MET A 126 16.33 28.05 -16.41
C MET A 126 17.15 26.74 -16.45
N ALA A 127 16.50 25.58 -16.29
CA ALA A 127 17.19 24.29 -16.42
C ALA A 127 17.71 24.07 -17.84
N SER A 128 18.77 23.25 -17.93
CA SER A 128 19.27 22.75 -19.20
C SER A 128 18.19 21.97 -19.94
N GLN A 129 18.31 21.95 -21.27
CA GLN A 129 17.35 21.27 -22.12
C GLN A 129 17.25 19.78 -21.78
N SER A 130 18.39 19.12 -21.51
CA SER A 130 18.43 17.71 -21.12
C SER A 130 17.71 17.44 -19.80
N SER A 131 17.88 18.30 -18.79
CA SER A 131 17.18 18.18 -17.50
C SER A 131 15.67 18.38 -17.65
N LYS A 132 15.23 19.33 -18.49
CA LYS A 132 13.81 19.54 -18.81
C LYS A 132 13.20 18.34 -19.52
N GLU A 133 13.88 17.82 -20.54
CA GLU A 133 13.43 16.66 -21.32
C GLU A 133 13.29 15.42 -20.44
N ALA A 134 14.27 15.15 -19.57
CA ALA A 134 14.20 14.04 -18.63
C ALA A 134 12.97 14.14 -17.71
N TYR A 135 12.71 15.33 -17.16
CA TYR A 135 11.55 15.58 -16.31
C TYR A 135 10.23 15.47 -17.09
N ASP A 136 10.14 16.06 -18.27
CA ASP A 136 8.93 16.08 -19.10
C ASP A 136 8.56 14.71 -19.66
N ASN A 137 9.55 13.89 -20.02
CA ASN A 137 9.35 12.51 -20.45
C ASN A 137 8.72 11.68 -19.33
N LEU A 138 9.16 11.86 -18.08
CA LEU A 138 8.58 11.18 -16.93
C LEU A 138 7.17 11.67 -16.61
N LEU A 139 6.87 12.96 -16.79
CA LEU A 139 5.50 13.48 -16.65
C LEU A 139 4.56 12.94 -17.73
N THR A 140 5.06 12.75 -18.95
CA THR A 140 4.31 12.13 -20.04
C THR A 140 4.04 10.66 -19.74
N ALA A 141 5.05 9.93 -19.25
CA ALA A 141 4.86 8.56 -18.75
C ALA A 141 3.84 8.50 -17.61
N ALA A 142 3.82 9.49 -16.71
CA ALA A 142 2.84 9.57 -15.63
C ALA A 142 1.41 9.78 -16.15
N GLN A 143 1.23 10.66 -17.14
CA GLN A 143 -0.07 10.88 -17.78
C GLN A 143 -0.57 9.60 -18.46
N ASN A 144 0.30 8.90 -19.20
CA ASN A 144 -0.03 7.62 -19.82
C ASN A 144 -0.38 6.55 -18.78
N LEU A 145 0.37 6.46 -17.67
CA LEU A 145 0.10 5.50 -16.60
C LEU A 145 -1.24 5.78 -15.89
N LEU A 146 -1.61 7.06 -15.74
CA LEU A 146 -2.90 7.47 -15.16
C LEU A 146 -4.11 7.09 -16.03
N GLU A 147 -3.89 6.93 -17.34
CA GLU A 147 -4.90 6.50 -18.31
C GLU A 147 -4.89 4.98 -18.56
N THR A 148 -3.79 4.31 -18.19
CA THR A 148 -3.62 2.87 -18.38
C THR A 148 -4.41 2.07 -17.35
N GLN A 149 -5.24 1.13 -17.80
CA GLN A 149 -5.88 0.16 -16.91
C GLN A 149 -4.90 -0.94 -16.52
N GLY A 150 -4.87 -1.30 -15.23
CA GLY A 150 -4.08 -2.42 -14.76
C GLY A 150 -2.61 -2.14 -14.45
N ALA A 151 -2.20 -0.88 -14.26
CA ALA A 151 -0.88 -0.64 -13.66
C ALA A 151 -0.87 -1.11 -12.20
N THR A 152 0.28 -1.60 -11.76
CA THR A 152 0.54 -2.07 -10.40
C THR A 152 0.93 -0.92 -9.47
N GLN A 153 0.74 -1.12 -8.16
CA GLN A 153 1.21 -0.14 -7.17
C GLN A 153 2.72 0.08 -7.27
N ALA A 154 3.48 -0.98 -7.55
CA ALA A 154 4.93 -0.90 -7.71
C ALA A 154 5.34 -0.02 -8.90
N GLU A 155 4.63 -0.11 -10.04
CA GLU A 155 4.87 0.74 -11.20
C GLU A 155 4.56 2.22 -10.91
N VAL A 156 3.44 2.49 -10.23
CA VAL A 156 3.07 3.84 -9.80
C VAL A 156 4.11 4.42 -8.85
N ASP A 157 4.54 3.66 -7.84
CA ASP A 157 5.52 4.10 -6.85
C ASP A 157 6.90 4.33 -7.47
N ALA A 158 7.32 3.43 -8.37
CA ALA A 158 8.58 3.55 -9.09
C ALA A 158 8.60 4.81 -9.97
N LEU A 159 7.53 5.05 -10.74
CA LEU A 159 7.43 6.23 -11.59
C LEU A 159 7.38 7.52 -10.76
N LEU A 160 6.61 7.53 -9.65
CA LEU A 160 6.58 8.65 -8.73
C LEU A 160 7.96 8.97 -8.16
N ALA A 161 8.74 7.95 -7.80
CA ALA A 161 10.11 8.12 -7.31
C ALA A 161 11.03 8.70 -8.40
N GLN A 162 10.92 8.24 -9.64
CA GLN A 162 11.67 8.78 -10.78
C GLN A 162 11.34 10.26 -11.03
N ILE A 163 10.06 10.64 -11.02
CA ILE A 163 9.65 12.04 -11.20
C ILE A 163 10.22 12.93 -10.09
N LYS A 164 10.17 12.48 -8.83
CA LYS A 164 10.75 13.23 -7.70
C LYS A 164 12.27 13.38 -7.82
N ALA A 165 12.96 12.33 -8.26
CA ALA A 165 14.40 12.37 -8.49
C ALA A 165 14.75 13.35 -9.63
N ALA A 166 14.01 13.31 -10.74
CA ALA A 166 14.19 14.23 -11.86
C ALA A 166 13.86 15.67 -11.47
N GLU A 167 12.81 15.93 -10.68
CA GLU A 167 12.50 17.27 -10.17
C GLU A 167 13.66 17.82 -9.33
N LYS A 168 14.26 16.98 -8.47
CA LYS A 168 15.41 17.35 -7.65
C LYS A 168 16.67 17.58 -8.49
N ALA A 169 16.80 16.88 -9.61
CA ALA A 169 17.92 16.98 -10.53
C ALA A 169 17.80 18.16 -11.51
N LEU A 170 16.67 18.88 -11.54
CA LEU A 170 16.53 20.11 -12.31
C LEU A 170 17.63 21.11 -11.90
N ASP A 171 18.46 21.46 -12.86
CA ASP A 171 19.71 22.21 -12.70
C ASP A 171 19.55 23.73 -12.88
N GLY A 172 18.31 24.20 -13.06
CA GLY A 172 18.04 25.63 -13.14
C GLY A 172 18.37 26.30 -11.81
N GLN A 173 19.23 27.32 -11.86
CA GLN A 173 19.52 28.15 -10.71
C GLN A 173 18.70 29.43 -10.81
N GLY A 174 17.86 29.67 -9.81
CA GLY A 174 17.18 30.96 -9.70
C GLY A 174 18.20 32.03 -9.36
N ASN A 175 18.52 32.91 -10.30
CA ASN A 175 19.26 34.10 -9.97
C ASN A 175 18.29 35.08 -9.29
N LEU A 176 18.30 35.14 -7.95
CA LEU A 176 17.82 36.31 -7.22
C LEU A 176 18.93 37.37 -7.25
N SER A 177 19.21 37.93 -8.43
CA SER A 177 19.99 39.16 -8.52
C SER A 177 19.38 40.07 -9.56
N SER A 178 19.00 41.26 -9.07
CA SER A 178 19.06 42.54 -9.75
C SER A 178 19.26 42.48 -11.26
N GLN A 179 18.29 43.02 -11.99
CA GLN A 179 18.52 43.65 -13.27
C GLN A 179 19.44 44.86 -13.05
N GLU A 180 20.72 44.61 -12.78
CA GLU A 180 21.76 45.61 -12.86
C GLU A 180 22.24 45.61 -14.30
N ASN A 181 21.88 46.69 -14.99
CA ASN A 181 22.41 47.06 -16.29
C ASN A 181 23.93 46.85 -16.32
N THR A 182 24.41 45.91 -17.13
CA THR A 182 25.76 45.96 -17.67
C THR A 182 25.65 46.24 -19.16
N HIS A 183 25.39 47.50 -19.47
CA HIS A 183 25.82 48.07 -20.74
C HIS A 183 27.33 48.29 -20.63
N SER A 184 28.13 47.41 -21.25
CA SER A 184 29.56 47.65 -21.44
C SER A 184 29.76 48.73 -22.50
N PRO A 185 30.46 49.84 -22.23
CA PRO A 185 30.89 50.79 -23.26
C PRO A 185 32.24 50.36 -23.83
N GLN A 186 32.30 50.11 -25.15
CA GLN A 186 33.57 50.11 -25.90
C GLN A 186 33.72 51.43 -26.66
N GLU A 187 34.65 52.23 -26.14
CA GLU A 187 35.61 53.14 -26.80
C GLU A 187 35.27 53.82 -28.15
N GLN A 188 35.12 55.15 -28.05
CA GLN A 188 35.67 56.24 -28.88
C GLN A 188 35.35 56.32 -30.38
N LEU A 189 34.70 57.44 -30.77
CA LEU A 189 35.25 58.46 -31.70
C LEU A 189 34.35 59.72 -31.77
N LEU A 190 35.01 60.88 -31.62
CA LEU A 190 34.67 62.27 -32.01
C LEU A 190 34.13 63.25 -30.93
N PRO A 191 34.49 64.57 -31.03
CA PRO A 191 34.60 65.49 -29.89
C PRO A 191 33.64 66.70 -29.92
N GLU A 192 33.74 67.54 -28.88
CA GLU A 192 33.05 68.83 -28.61
C GLU A 192 31.61 68.68 -28.05
N GLU A 193 31.10 69.47 -27.10
CA GLU A 193 31.43 70.81 -26.59
C GLU A 193 30.80 70.98 -25.18
N SER A 194 31.29 71.97 -24.44
CA SER A 194 30.96 72.46 -23.10
C SER A 194 29.47 72.63 -22.71
N GLN A 195 29.13 72.38 -21.43
CA GLN A 195 28.55 73.35 -20.44
C GLN A 195 27.66 72.71 -19.33
N GLU A 196 28.10 72.94 -18.08
CA GLU A 196 27.33 73.40 -16.89
C GLU A 196 26.36 72.47 -16.11
N ALA A 197 26.34 72.69 -14.79
CA ALA A 197 25.82 71.85 -13.70
C ALA A 197 24.35 72.16 -13.28
N PRO A 198 23.70 71.37 -12.38
CA PRO A 198 22.24 71.15 -12.26
C PRO A 198 21.55 72.05 -11.21
N PRO A 199 20.20 72.04 -10.96
CA PRO A 199 19.56 71.02 -10.06
C PRO A 199 17.99 70.82 -10.13
N HIS A 200 17.48 69.93 -9.25
CA HIS A 200 16.09 69.67 -8.75
C HIS A 200 15.28 68.59 -9.50
N SER A 201 14.59 67.61 -8.89
CA SER A 201 14.32 67.16 -7.51
C SER A 201 13.54 65.84 -7.61
N MET A 202 13.65 64.97 -6.61
CA MET A 202 12.53 64.31 -5.89
C MET A 202 12.79 62.85 -5.51
N LEU A 203 12.86 62.69 -4.19
CA LEU A 203 12.75 61.50 -3.39
C LEU A 203 11.39 60.81 -3.61
N LEU A 204 11.36 59.59 -4.14
CA LEU A 204 10.26 58.65 -3.89
C LEU A 204 10.71 57.21 -4.12
N GLY A 205 10.89 56.45 -3.05
CA GLY A 205 11.33 55.06 -3.13
C GLY A 205 11.20 54.31 -1.81
N GLN A 206 10.00 54.31 -1.22
CA GLN A 206 9.76 53.51 0.00
C GLN A 206 8.28 53.18 0.27
N LYS A 207 7.48 52.88 -0.77
CA LYS A 207 6.11 52.36 -0.59
C LYS A 207 5.89 50.94 -1.13
N ASP A 208 6.57 50.52 -2.19
CA ASP A 208 6.23 49.25 -2.87
C ASP A 208 6.87 47.98 -2.28
N LEU A 209 7.91 48.10 -1.44
CA LEU A 209 8.57 46.93 -0.83
C LEU A 209 7.74 46.26 0.27
N ARG A 210 6.69 46.90 0.79
CA ARG A 210 5.86 46.37 1.88
C ARG A 210 4.69 45.52 1.38
N GLU A 211 4.23 45.70 0.14
CA GLU A 211 3.10 44.92 -0.40
C GLU A 211 3.52 43.52 -0.86
N SER A 212 4.73 43.35 -1.39
CA SER A 212 5.23 42.04 -1.84
C SER A 212 5.41 41.06 -0.68
N GLU A 213 5.89 41.54 0.47
CA GLU A 213 6.05 40.72 1.67
C GLU A 213 4.70 40.31 2.28
N VAL A 214 3.71 41.22 2.24
CA VAL A 214 2.34 40.94 2.68
C VAL A 214 1.63 39.96 1.73
N ALA A 215 1.87 40.06 0.42
CA ALA A 215 1.35 39.11 -0.57
C ALA A 215 1.96 37.71 -0.40
N GLN A 216 3.26 37.61 -0.13
CA GLN A 216 3.94 36.34 0.12
C GLN A 216 3.53 35.70 1.45
N LYS A 217 3.35 36.50 2.52
CA LYS A 217 2.77 36.02 3.79
C LYS A 217 1.31 35.60 3.65
N ARG A 218 0.51 36.28 2.81
CA ARG A 218 -0.87 35.86 2.51
C ARG A 218 -0.89 34.55 1.73
N ALA A 219 -0.02 34.37 0.73
CA ALA A 219 0.08 33.12 -0.02
C ALA A 219 0.50 31.93 0.86
N GLN A 220 1.45 32.12 1.77
CA GLN A 220 1.84 31.11 2.76
C GLN A 220 0.71 30.81 3.76
N ARG A 221 -0.03 31.83 4.19
CA ARG A 221 -1.18 31.65 5.09
C ARG A 221 -2.35 30.94 4.42
N VAL A 222 -2.59 31.16 3.11
CA VAL A 222 -3.57 30.41 2.31
C VAL A 222 -3.16 28.95 2.13
N PHE A 223 -1.87 28.69 1.90
CA PHE A 223 -1.32 27.33 1.83
C PHE A 223 -1.46 26.56 3.17
N ALA A 224 -1.30 27.25 4.30
CA ALA A 224 -1.51 26.66 5.63
C ALA A 224 -2.99 26.31 5.92
N LEU A 225 -3.95 27.12 5.42
CA LEU A 225 -5.39 26.87 5.59
C LEU A 225 -5.90 25.66 4.78
N LEU A 226 -5.22 25.31 3.68
CA LEU A 226 -5.53 24.14 2.86
C LEU A 226 -5.07 22.81 3.50
N ASN A 227 -4.20 22.88 4.51
CA ASN A 227 -3.62 21.73 5.23
C ASN A 227 -4.16 21.58 6.67
N GLU A 228 -5.15 22.38 7.07
CA GLU A 228 -5.82 22.20 8.36
C GLU A 228 -6.83 21.04 8.31
N PRO A 229 -6.88 20.18 9.35
CA PRO A 229 -7.89 19.15 9.43
C PRO A 229 -9.28 19.79 9.62
N GLN A 230 -10.20 19.46 8.71
CA GLN A 230 -11.46 20.18 8.51
C GLN A 230 -12.53 19.95 9.59
N THR A 231 -12.27 19.11 10.59
CA THR A 231 -13.25 18.78 11.64
C THR A 231 -12.74 19.09 13.05
N PRO A 232 -13.61 19.59 13.96
CA PRO A 232 -13.23 19.95 15.34
C PRO A 232 -12.55 18.81 16.11
N LEU A 233 -12.91 17.57 15.81
CA LEU A 233 -12.34 16.37 16.43
C LEU A 233 -10.84 16.19 16.11
N ALA A 234 -10.44 16.46 14.86
CA ALA A 234 -9.06 16.27 14.42
C ALA A 234 -8.11 17.38 14.93
N ARG A 235 -8.64 18.60 15.17
CA ARG A 235 -7.89 19.66 15.87
C ARG A 235 -7.59 19.33 17.34
N ALA A 236 -8.50 18.65 18.04
CA ALA A 236 -8.30 18.26 19.44
C ALA A 236 -7.22 17.18 19.62
N VAL A 237 -7.13 16.23 18.68
CA VAL A 237 -6.10 15.18 18.68
C VAL A 237 -4.70 15.76 18.40
N ALA A 238 -4.58 16.69 17.46
CA ALA A 238 -3.31 17.35 17.14
C ALA A 238 -2.76 18.19 18.32
N ASN A 239 -3.63 18.86 19.09
CA ASN A 239 -3.21 19.65 20.25
C ASN A 239 -2.89 18.79 21.49
N SER A 240 -3.40 17.57 21.57
CA SER A 240 -3.14 16.66 22.70
C SER A 240 -1.73 16.05 22.65
N ASN A 241 -1.16 15.87 21.45
CA ASN A 241 0.18 15.29 21.28
C ASN A 241 1.34 16.24 21.58
N LYS A 242 1.08 17.54 21.80
CA LYS A 242 2.13 18.51 22.17
C LYS A 242 2.34 18.62 23.70
N LYS A 243 1.46 18.00 24.50
CA LYS A 243 1.48 18.09 25.97
C LYS A 243 1.78 16.74 26.62
N LEU A 244 2.86 16.08 26.19
CA LEU A 244 3.31 14.80 26.79
C LEU A 244 4.83 14.73 27.03
N GLU A 245 5.60 15.79 26.80
CA GLU A 245 7.06 15.72 27.00
C GLU A 245 7.56 15.92 28.43
N HIS A 246 6.72 16.26 29.41
CA HIS A 246 7.20 16.36 30.81
C HIS A 246 6.14 15.94 31.82
N LEU A 247 6.17 14.67 32.26
CA LEU A 247 5.69 14.30 33.59
C LEU A 247 6.65 13.30 34.28
N PRO A 248 6.84 13.44 35.60
CA PRO A 248 7.77 12.62 36.37
C PRO A 248 7.22 11.19 36.59
N GLN A 249 8.13 10.23 36.68
CA GLN A 249 7.80 8.87 37.12
C GLN A 249 7.50 8.83 38.62
N THR A 250 6.29 8.38 38.97
CA THR A 250 5.93 7.58 40.17
C THR A 250 4.60 6.90 39.80
N GLY A 251 4.42 5.58 39.83
CA GLY A 251 4.43 4.73 41.01
C GLY A 251 3.02 4.12 41.18
N ASP A 252 2.94 2.79 41.02
CA ASP A 252 1.96 1.85 41.60
C ASP A 252 0.43 2.10 41.46
N LYS A 253 -0.25 1.20 40.71
CA LYS A 253 -1.34 0.28 41.14
C LYS A 253 -2.24 -0.14 39.98
N SER A 254 -2.34 -1.46 39.77
CA SER A 254 -3.36 -2.15 38.94
C SER A 254 -4.80 -1.91 39.47
N PRO A 255 -5.87 -2.15 38.69
CA PRO A 255 -6.31 -3.53 38.37
C PRO A 255 -6.84 -3.78 36.94
N GLN A 256 -6.44 -4.95 36.42
CA GLN A 256 -7.20 -5.98 35.68
C GLN A 256 -8.41 -5.60 34.81
N LEU A 257 -8.35 -5.95 33.52
CA LEU A 257 -9.47 -6.55 32.79
C LEU A 257 -9.00 -7.48 31.65
N LEU A 258 -9.09 -8.79 31.95
CA LEU A 258 -9.41 -9.93 31.08
C LEU A 258 -8.77 -10.05 29.68
N LEU A 259 -7.63 -10.74 29.61
CA LEU A 259 -7.27 -11.55 28.44
C LEU A 259 -7.77 -12.97 28.66
N ILE A 260 -8.80 -13.37 27.90
CA ILE A 260 -9.18 -14.78 27.78
C ILE A 260 -8.17 -15.45 26.86
N SER A 261 -7.22 -16.14 27.49
CA SER A 261 -6.40 -17.17 26.88
C SER A 261 -7.24 -18.40 26.59
N LEU A 262 -7.14 -18.95 25.37
CA LEU A 262 -7.39 -20.38 25.15
C LEU A 262 -6.17 -20.95 24.42
N GLY A 263 -5.28 -21.57 25.19
CA GLY A 263 -4.22 -22.42 24.66
C GLY A 263 -4.72 -23.84 24.49
N PHE A 264 -4.13 -24.57 23.56
CA PHE A 264 -3.89 -25.99 23.75
C PHE A 264 -2.44 -26.31 23.40
N ALA A 265 -1.81 -26.97 24.37
CA ALA A 265 -0.43 -27.35 24.44
C ALA A 265 -0.19 -28.75 23.86
N SER A 266 1.09 -29.12 23.84
CA SER A 266 1.66 -30.48 23.81
C SER A 266 1.93 -31.04 22.41
N LEU A 267 3.04 -31.69 22.10
CA LEU A 267 4.17 -32.18 22.90
C LEU A 267 5.31 -32.50 21.93
N LEU A 268 6.53 -32.00 22.16
CA LEU A 268 7.73 -32.47 21.47
C LEU A 268 8.38 -33.58 22.31
N MET A 269 8.36 -34.82 21.81
CA MET A 269 9.18 -35.91 22.34
C MET A 269 9.88 -36.67 21.19
N VAL A 270 11.10 -36.22 20.93
CA VAL A 270 12.36 -36.91 20.55
C VAL A 270 12.36 -38.44 20.26
N ILE A 271 12.64 -38.81 18.99
CA ILE A 271 13.66 -39.79 18.42
C ILE A 271 13.46 -41.32 18.67
N PRO A 272 13.82 -42.28 17.74
CA PRO A 272 14.98 -42.26 16.83
C PRO A 272 14.85 -42.67 15.34
N LEU A 273 15.94 -42.33 14.64
CA LEU A 273 16.40 -42.84 13.35
C LEU A 273 16.29 -44.38 13.24
N ALA A 274 15.73 -44.86 12.14
CA ALA A 274 16.09 -46.16 11.57
C ALA A 274 16.04 -46.09 10.04
N TYR A 275 17.23 -45.93 9.48
CA TYR A 275 17.60 -46.11 8.09
C TYR A 275 17.47 -47.59 7.70
N ILE A 276 16.55 -47.97 6.81
CA ILE A 276 16.58 -49.27 6.11
C ILE A 276 16.17 -49.10 4.63
N ARG A 277 17.22 -49.12 3.80
CA ARG A 277 17.42 -49.92 2.57
C ARG A 277 16.45 -49.79 1.39
N SER A 278 16.97 -49.11 0.37
CA SER A 278 16.63 -49.18 -1.05
C SER A 278 16.66 -50.59 -1.65
N LYS A 279 15.63 -50.86 -2.48
CA LYS A 279 15.55 -51.72 -3.68
C LYS A 279 15.68 -53.24 -3.55
N ASN A 280 14.61 -53.92 -3.95
CA ASN A 280 14.65 -54.70 -5.20
C ASN A 280 14.40 -53.77 -6.38
#